data_AF-A0A956HEB8-F1
#
_entry.id   AF-A0A956HEB8-F1
#
_cell.length_a   1.000
_cell.length_b   1.000
_cell.length_c   1.000
_cell.angle_alpha   90.00
_cell.angle_beta   90.00
_cell.angle_gamma   90.00
#
_symmetry.space_group_name_H-M   'P 1'
#
loop_
_entity.id
_entity.type
_entity.pdbx_description
1 polymer ?
#
loop_
_entity_poly.entity_id
_entity_poly.type
_entity_poly.pdbx_seq_one_letter_code
_entity_poly.pdbx_strand_id
1 'polypeptide(L)'
;MQPRGVELESEIAKGVARLQAIVDSAVDAIVTIDERGRIETFNPAAERLFGYRAEELVGHNVTRLMTTPDRDHHDEYLRAYLSGQPPRIIGKGREVVGQRKDGTTFPLHLSVGEARFPGGRLFTGILRDLSEVKQLEREFLQSQKMEAVGRLTSGIAHDFNNLLMGIIGCADMALAELEPDTSTRKNIEDLRGAAQRGAAIVRNLLKFGRRSIEQAVVVDLCALLGDLKPMLTRLLGEDVELEVSIPSAPALVRWDTGQLEQVVMNLVVNARHAMPDGGRLTISVRDDAGWLLLQVTDTGCGMDEATLARIFEPFFTTRTGDGTGLGLSTARGLIERAGGSITVESAPGQGTTFSIRLPRAKAPEAPKPRRPPTTTAAAVTTQAARVLVVEDEKLVRLTVRHYLEKAGYQVLEAGDGERAMMTANQEAFDVLLTDMTLPGISGQELASALTARLPTLPVIFMTAHEPEDLRASGRLPEQSVALKKPFDESELVEAIRFGLSPGHR
;
A
#
# COMPACT_ATOMS: atom_id res chain seq x y z
N MET A 1 45.39 -60.24 -32.06
CA MET A 1 45.34 -58.77 -32.23
C MET A 1 43.89 -58.33 -32.44
N GLN A 2 43.09 -58.14 -31.38
CA GLN A 2 41.75 -57.50 -31.43
C GLN A 2 41.23 -56.81 -30.12
N PRO A 3 41.99 -56.49 -29.03
CA PRO A 3 41.37 -55.80 -27.87
C PRO A 3 41.33 -54.25 -27.96
N ARG A 4 42.25 -53.61 -28.72
CA ARG A 4 42.43 -52.15 -28.69
C ARG A 4 41.29 -51.32 -29.30
N GLY A 5 40.52 -51.89 -30.23
CA GLY A 5 39.40 -51.18 -30.88
C GLY A 5 38.19 -51.02 -29.97
N VAL A 6 37.87 -52.07 -29.21
CA VAL A 6 36.72 -52.10 -28.28
C VAL A 6 36.97 -51.18 -27.07
N GLU A 7 38.21 -51.10 -26.58
CA GLU A 7 38.59 -50.17 -25.52
C GLU A 7 38.47 -48.70 -25.96
N LEU A 8 38.93 -48.37 -27.18
CA LEU A 8 38.84 -47.01 -27.71
C LEU A 8 37.39 -46.57 -27.97
N GLU A 9 36.55 -47.44 -28.53
CA GLU A 9 35.11 -47.17 -28.71
C GLU A 9 34.41 -46.96 -27.36
N SER A 10 34.78 -47.74 -26.33
CA SER A 10 34.25 -47.58 -24.98
C SER A 10 34.67 -46.25 -24.34
N GLU A 11 35.92 -45.82 -24.52
CA GLU A 11 36.41 -44.53 -24.02
C GLU A 11 35.74 -43.34 -24.70
N ILE A 12 35.55 -43.40 -26.02
CA ILE A 12 34.83 -42.37 -26.78
C ILE A 12 33.37 -42.29 -26.32
N ALA A 13 32.69 -43.44 -26.19
CA ALA A 13 31.31 -43.49 -25.73
C ALA A 13 31.15 -42.92 -24.31
N LYS A 14 32.08 -43.23 -23.39
CA LYS A 14 32.11 -42.65 -22.04
C LYS A 14 32.34 -41.15 -22.06
N GLY A 15 33.24 -40.66 -22.92
CA GLY A 15 33.52 -39.24 -23.08
C GLY A 15 32.30 -38.46 -23.57
N VAL A 16 31.63 -38.97 -24.61
CA VAL A 16 30.39 -38.38 -25.16
C VAL A 16 29.28 -38.37 -24.12
N ALA A 17 29.03 -39.50 -23.44
CA ALA A 17 28.01 -39.60 -22.40
C ALA A 17 28.27 -38.62 -21.25
N ARG A 18 29.53 -38.42 -20.86
CA ARG A 18 29.91 -37.45 -19.82
C ARG A 18 29.66 -36.01 -20.24
N LEU A 19 30.00 -35.63 -21.47
CA LEU A 19 29.74 -34.27 -21.98
C LEU A 19 28.24 -33.99 -22.10
N GLN A 20 27.47 -34.97 -22.58
CA GLN A 20 26.02 -34.88 -22.66
C GLN A 20 25.41 -34.68 -21.26
N ALA A 21 25.85 -35.45 -20.26
CA ALA A 21 25.38 -35.31 -18.89
C ALA A 21 25.69 -33.92 -18.29
N ILE A 22 26.83 -33.31 -18.63
CA ILE A 22 27.18 -31.95 -18.19
C ILE A 22 26.22 -30.91 -18.83
N VAL A 23 25.93 -31.04 -20.13
CA VAL A 23 25.00 -30.13 -20.83
C VAL A 23 23.58 -30.30 -20.31
N ASP A 24 23.15 -31.54 -20.07
CA ASP A 24 21.77 -31.85 -19.64
C ASP A 24 21.51 -31.45 -18.19
N SER A 25 22.54 -31.48 -17.35
CA SER A 25 22.47 -31.07 -15.93
C SER A 25 22.70 -29.57 -15.72
N ALA A 26 23.02 -28.81 -16.77
CA ALA A 26 23.21 -27.37 -16.66
C ALA A 26 21.91 -26.67 -16.22
N VAL A 27 22.05 -25.70 -15.32
CA VAL A 27 20.93 -24.90 -14.79
C VAL A 27 20.45 -23.89 -15.83
N ASP A 28 21.39 -23.22 -16.48
CA ASP A 28 21.09 -22.27 -17.55
C ASP A 28 20.73 -23.02 -18.85
N ALA A 29 19.91 -22.37 -19.67
CA ALA A 29 19.54 -22.89 -20.98
C ALA A 29 20.74 -22.83 -21.92
N ILE A 30 21.05 -23.95 -22.58
CA ILE A 30 22.13 -24.08 -23.54
C ILE A 30 21.54 -24.45 -24.90
N VAL A 31 21.85 -23.62 -25.90
CA VAL A 31 21.48 -23.83 -27.30
C VAL A 31 22.74 -23.76 -28.14
N THR A 32 22.99 -24.75 -28.97
CA THR A 32 24.08 -24.67 -29.95
C THR A 32 23.54 -24.58 -31.37
N ILE A 33 24.23 -23.82 -32.22
CA ILE A 33 23.89 -23.65 -33.63
C ILE A 33 25.09 -23.83 -34.56
N ASP A 34 24.83 -24.33 -35.76
CA ASP A 34 25.81 -24.43 -36.85
C ASP A 34 26.08 -23.06 -37.51
N GLU A 35 26.94 -23.05 -38.54
CA GLU A 35 27.27 -21.85 -39.34
C GLU A 35 26.08 -21.26 -40.12
N ARG A 36 24.97 -22.00 -40.22
CA ARG A 36 23.73 -21.58 -40.89
C ARG A 36 22.64 -21.19 -39.89
N GLY A 37 22.95 -21.17 -38.60
CA GLY A 37 22.00 -20.83 -37.54
C GLY A 37 21.01 -21.94 -37.19
N ARG A 38 21.26 -23.19 -37.61
CA ARG A 38 20.43 -24.35 -37.28
C ARG A 38 20.81 -24.90 -35.92
N ILE A 39 19.80 -25.15 -35.09
CA ILE A 39 19.99 -25.70 -33.74
C ILE A 39 20.51 -27.13 -33.83
N GLU A 40 21.63 -27.41 -33.18
CA GLU A 40 22.22 -28.76 -33.06
C GLU A 40 21.96 -29.38 -31.69
N THR A 41 21.98 -28.57 -30.62
CA THR A 41 21.72 -29.01 -29.25
C THR A 41 20.76 -28.05 -28.56
N PHE A 42 19.83 -28.63 -27.81
CA PHE A 42 18.83 -27.91 -27.04
C PHE A 42 18.63 -28.66 -25.73
N ASN A 43 19.25 -28.17 -24.65
CA ASN A 43 19.29 -28.91 -23.39
C ASN A 43 17.94 -28.85 -22.64
N PRO A 44 17.71 -29.70 -21.61
CA PRO A 44 16.47 -29.71 -20.84
C PRO A 44 16.12 -28.37 -20.17
N ALA A 45 17.11 -27.55 -19.82
CA ALA A 45 16.86 -26.20 -19.31
C ALA A 45 16.30 -25.27 -20.39
N ALA A 46 16.79 -25.37 -21.63
CA ALA A 46 16.23 -24.65 -22.77
C ALA A 46 14.81 -25.13 -23.12
N GLU A 47 14.52 -26.42 -22.99
CA GLU A 47 13.16 -26.96 -23.14
C GLU A 47 12.18 -26.33 -22.15
N ARG A 48 12.54 -26.31 -20.87
CA ARG A 48 11.73 -25.68 -19.82
C ARG A 48 11.57 -24.17 -20.05
N LEU A 49 12.65 -23.51 -20.48
CA LEU A 49 12.63 -22.08 -20.72
C LEU A 49 11.70 -21.75 -21.89
N PHE A 50 11.92 -22.29 -23.09
CA PHE A 50 11.15 -21.87 -24.27
C PHE A 50 9.84 -22.64 -24.50
N GLY A 51 9.59 -23.73 -23.76
CA GLY A 51 8.39 -24.55 -23.91
C GLY A 51 8.38 -25.45 -25.15
N TYR A 52 9.53 -25.61 -25.81
CA TYR A 52 9.73 -26.53 -26.92
C TYR A 52 10.41 -27.81 -26.46
N ARG A 53 10.16 -28.93 -27.14
CA ARG A 53 11.03 -30.11 -27.05
C ARG A 53 12.21 -29.97 -28.00
N ALA A 54 13.35 -30.55 -27.65
CA ALA A 54 14.56 -30.55 -28.47
C ALA A 54 14.27 -31.12 -29.86
N GLU A 55 13.49 -32.20 -29.94
CA GLU A 55 13.07 -32.86 -31.19
C GLU A 55 12.30 -31.93 -32.14
N GLU A 56 11.63 -30.89 -31.61
CA GLU A 56 10.87 -29.92 -32.42
C GLU A 56 11.75 -28.82 -33.03
N LEU A 57 12.92 -28.57 -32.43
CA LEU A 57 13.78 -27.43 -32.76
C LEU A 57 15.13 -27.82 -33.35
N VAL A 58 15.67 -28.99 -33.02
CA VAL A 58 16.90 -29.48 -33.62
C VAL A 58 16.73 -29.55 -35.15
N GLY A 59 17.72 -29.04 -35.87
CA GLY A 59 17.71 -28.87 -37.32
C GLY A 59 16.97 -27.63 -37.84
N HIS A 60 16.18 -26.95 -37.02
CA HIS A 60 15.50 -25.70 -37.37
C HIS A 60 16.34 -24.47 -37.03
N ASN A 61 16.04 -23.33 -37.65
CA ASN A 61 16.76 -22.09 -37.42
C ASN A 61 16.40 -21.47 -36.05
N VAL A 62 17.41 -20.99 -35.32
CA VAL A 62 17.31 -20.41 -33.97
C VAL A 62 16.45 -19.15 -33.87
N THR A 63 16.19 -18.49 -35.00
CA THR A 63 15.27 -17.33 -35.12
C THR A 63 13.87 -17.58 -34.56
N ARG A 64 13.43 -18.84 -34.44
CA ARG A 64 12.18 -19.22 -33.77
C ARG A 64 12.12 -18.81 -32.29
N LEU A 65 13.26 -18.64 -31.63
CA LEU A 65 13.36 -18.26 -30.22
C LEU A 65 13.45 -16.74 -30.00
N MET A 66 13.46 -15.95 -31.08
CA MET A 66 13.74 -14.51 -31.07
C MET A 66 12.50 -13.72 -31.49
N THR A 67 12.41 -12.47 -31.03
CA THR A 67 11.41 -11.50 -31.51
C THR A 67 11.98 -10.62 -32.64
N THR A 68 11.12 -9.99 -33.43
CA THR A 68 11.50 -8.87 -34.31
C THR A 68 11.98 -7.69 -33.44
N PRO A 69 13.07 -6.98 -33.79
CA PRO A 69 13.84 -7.06 -35.04
C PRO A 69 15.04 -8.02 -35.02
N ASP A 70 15.37 -8.65 -33.90
CA ASP A 70 16.53 -9.56 -33.81
C ASP A 70 16.34 -10.80 -34.71
N ARG A 71 15.10 -11.32 -34.77
CA ARG A 71 14.70 -12.42 -35.66
C ARG A 71 15.06 -12.15 -37.12
N ASP A 72 14.73 -10.96 -37.61
CA ASP A 72 14.79 -10.66 -39.05
C ASP A 72 16.23 -10.42 -39.53
N HIS A 73 17.10 -9.96 -38.63
CA HIS A 73 18.49 -9.63 -38.95
C HIS A 73 19.51 -10.69 -38.53
N HIS A 74 19.10 -11.71 -37.76
CA HIS A 74 20.02 -12.71 -37.21
C HIS A 74 20.90 -13.38 -38.28
N ASP A 75 20.29 -13.86 -39.37
CA ASP A 75 21.02 -14.58 -40.43
C ASP A 75 21.95 -13.66 -41.24
N GLU A 76 21.66 -12.36 -41.29
CA GLU A 76 22.57 -11.36 -41.85
C GLU A 76 23.77 -11.14 -40.93
N TYR A 77 23.54 -10.99 -39.63
CA TYR A 77 24.60 -10.84 -38.63
C TYR A 77 25.53 -12.04 -38.58
N LEU A 78 24.99 -13.26 -38.65
CA LEU A 78 25.81 -14.48 -38.65
C LEU A 78 26.69 -14.56 -39.91
N ARG A 79 26.13 -14.27 -41.10
CA ARG A 79 26.90 -14.23 -42.35
C ARG A 79 27.99 -13.16 -42.34
N ALA A 80 27.68 -11.98 -41.83
CA ALA A 80 28.63 -10.88 -41.70
C ALA A 80 29.80 -11.24 -40.76
N TYR A 81 29.52 -11.91 -39.64
CA TYR A 81 30.57 -12.39 -38.74
C TYR A 81 31.46 -13.45 -39.41
N LEU A 82 30.85 -14.41 -40.11
CA LEU A 82 31.57 -15.46 -40.83
C LEU A 82 32.46 -14.90 -41.96
N SER A 83 32.10 -13.76 -42.56
CA SER A 83 32.91 -13.07 -43.57
C SER A 83 34.02 -12.17 -43.00
N GLY A 84 34.19 -12.14 -41.67
CA GLY A 84 35.30 -11.45 -41.00
C GLY A 84 34.94 -10.10 -40.37
N GLN A 85 33.66 -9.74 -40.30
CA GLN A 85 33.24 -8.55 -39.54
C GLN A 85 33.35 -8.79 -38.02
N PRO A 86 33.57 -7.73 -37.21
CA PRO A 86 33.67 -7.87 -35.77
C PRO A 86 32.38 -8.41 -35.14
N PRO A 87 32.48 -9.21 -34.07
CA PRO A 87 31.31 -9.80 -33.41
C PRO A 87 30.46 -8.74 -32.71
N ARG A 88 29.13 -8.81 -32.91
CA ARG A 88 28.17 -8.01 -32.13
C ARG A 88 27.87 -8.58 -30.75
N ILE A 89 27.81 -9.91 -30.64
CA ILE A 89 27.40 -10.64 -29.41
C ILE A 89 28.45 -11.68 -29.00
N ILE A 90 29.19 -12.27 -29.95
CA ILE A 90 30.13 -13.36 -29.64
C ILE A 90 31.24 -12.84 -28.72
N GLY A 91 31.37 -13.45 -27.54
CA GLY A 91 32.29 -13.03 -26.48
C GLY A 91 31.76 -11.94 -25.54
N LYS A 92 30.52 -11.47 -25.68
CA LYS A 92 29.88 -10.48 -24.80
C LYS A 92 28.44 -10.88 -24.46
N GLY A 93 28.09 -10.85 -23.18
CA GLY A 93 26.71 -11.01 -22.72
C GLY A 93 25.87 -9.76 -23.02
N ARG A 94 24.60 -9.93 -23.41
CA ARG A 94 23.63 -8.83 -23.53
C ARG A 94 22.22 -9.25 -23.11
N GLU A 95 21.42 -8.28 -22.66
CA GLU A 95 19.99 -8.47 -22.49
C GLU A 95 19.28 -8.43 -23.85
N VAL A 96 18.41 -9.40 -24.10
CA VAL A 96 17.52 -9.48 -25.28
C VAL A 96 16.14 -9.98 -24.86
N VAL A 97 15.20 -9.95 -25.79
CA VAL A 97 13.86 -10.50 -25.58
C VAL A 97 13.77 -11.85 -26.30
N GLY A 98 13.46 -12.90 -25.53
CA GLY A 98 13.13 -14.22 -26.09
C GLY A 98 11.64 -14.36 -26.33
N GLN A 99 11.28 -15.30 -27.21
CA GLN A 99 9.89 -15.70 -27.44
C GLN A 99 9.71 -17.19 -27.14
N ARG A 100 8.74 -17.54 -26.29
CA ARG A 100 8.36 -18.91 -25.99
C ARG A 100 7.44 -19.48 -27.07
N LYS A 101 7.20 -20.80 -27.03
CA LYS A 101 6.33 -21.52 -27.98
C LYS A 101 4.89 -20.99 -28.04
N ASP A 102 4.36 -20.54 -26.90
CA ASP A 102 3.02 -19.94 -26.79
C ASP A 102 2.95 -18.49 -27.31
N GLY A 103 4.06 -17.93 -27.78
CA GLY A 103 4.17 -16.57 -28.29
C GLY A 103 4.49 -15.53 -27.22
N THR A 104 4.48 -15.88 -25.94
CA THR A 104 4.85 -14.97 -24.84
C THR A 104 6.32 -14.58 -24.93
N THR A 105 6.61 -13.35 -24.51
CA THR A 105 7.97 -12.80 -24.55
C THR A 105 8.51 -12.59 -23.15
N PHE A 106 9.82 -12.71 -22.99
CA PHE A 106 10.47 -12.57 -21.68
C PHE A 106 11.89 -11.99 -21.84
N PRO A 107 12.35 -11.19 -20.86
CA PRO A 107 13.72 -10.68 -20.87
C PRO A 107 14.70 -11.82 -20.55
N LEU A 108 15.78 -11.92 -21.32
CA LEU A 108 16.82 -12.90 -21.08
C LEU A 108 18.21 -12.32 -21.30
N HIS A 109 19.17 -12.82 -20.54
CA HIS A 109 20.58 -12.55 -20.76
C HIS A 109 21.16 -13.62 -21.68
N LEU A 110 21.67 -13.21 -22.85
CA LEU A 110 22.28 -14.08 -23.84
C LEU A 110 23.79 -13.86 -23.89
N SER A 111 24.56 -14.94 -23.72
CA SER A 111 26.00 -14.98 -23.97
C SER A 111 26.30 -15.99 -25.06
N VAL A 112 27.06 -15.60 -26.09
CA VAL A 112 27.41 -16.50 -27.21
C VAL A 112 28.92 -16.75 -27.25
N GLY A 113 29.31 -18.01 -27.22
CA GLY A 113 30.68 -18.47 -27.48
C GLY A 113 30.82 -19.12 -28.85
N GLU A 114 32.02 -19.05 -29.44
CA GLU A 114 32.38 -19.78 -30.66
C GLU A 114 33.38 -20.89 -30.31
N ALA A 115 33.18 -22.09 -30.85
CA ALA A 115 34.14 -23.18 -30.83
C ALA A 115 34.49 -23.60 -32.26
N ARG A 116 35.77 -23.91 -32.50
CA ARG A 116 36.26 -24.43 -33.78
C ARG A 116 36.76 -25.85 -33.59
N PHE A 117 36.38 -26.75 -34.48
CA PHE A 117 36.82 -28.14 -34.46
C PHE A 117 37.08 -28.63 -35.90
N PRO A 118 37.74 -29.78 -36.09
CA PRO A 118 38.10 -30.27 -37.43
C PRO A 118 36.92 -30.49 -38.40
N GLY A 119 35.68 -30.48 -37.92
CA GLY A 119 34.46 -30.64 -38.71
C GLY A 119 33.63 -29.36 -38.92
N GLY A 120 34.07 -28.20 -38.41
CA GLY A 120 33.35 -26.92 -38.61
C GLY A 120 33.44 -25.96 -37.43
N ARG A 121 32.55 -24.96 -37.42
CA ARG A 121 32.34 -24.03 -36.31
C ARG A 121 31.01 -24.32 -35.62
N LEU A 122 31.02 -24.13 -34.31
CA LEU A 122 29.85 -24.25 -33.45
C LEU A 122 29.68 -22.95 -32.66
N PHE A 123 28.46 -22.44 -32.58
CA PHE A 123 28.13 -21.33 -31.68
C PHE A 123 27.31 -21.85 -30.53
N THR A 124 27.70 -21.52 -29.30
CA THR A 124 27.00 -21.91 -28.07
C THR A 124 26.39 -20.68 -27.43
N GLY A 125 25.07 -20.61 -27.39
CA GLY A 125 24.30 -19.64 -26.63
C GLY A 125 24.00 -20.18 -25.22
N ILE A 126 24.36 -19.40 -24.21
CA ILE A 126 23.92 -19.59 -22.82
C ILE A 126 22.87 -18.52 -22.53
N LEU A 127 21.68 -18.94 -22.10
CA LEU A 127 20.52 -18.09 -21.91
C LEU A 127 20.04 -18.19 -20.46
N ARG A 128 19.87 -17.04 -19.82
CA ARG A 128 19.32 -16.93 -18.47
C ARG A 128 18.08 -16.05 -18.47
N ASP A 129 16.98 -16.57 -17.93
CA ASP A 129 15.76 -15.78 -17.74
C ASP A 129 16.01 -14.66 -16.73
N LEU A 130 15.64 -13.43 -17.07
CA LEU A 130 15.76 -12.27 -16.20
C LEU A 130 14.42 -11.82 -15.62
N SER A 131 13.33 -12.54 -15.87
CA SER A 131 11.97 -12.15 -15.47
C SER A 131 11.87 -11.91 -13.96
N GLU A 132 12.35 -12.85 -13.15
CA GLU A 132 12.32 -12.77 -11.69
C GLU A 132 13.20 -11.61 -11.19
N VAL A 133 14.41 -11.47 -11.73
CA VAL A 133 15.35 -10.40 -11.36
C VAL A 133 14.75 -9.02 -11.65
N LYS A 134 14.18 -8.82 -12.85
CA LYS A 134 13.54 -7.56 -13.25
C LYS A 134 12.24 -7.29 -12.48
N GLN A 135 11.55 -8.32 -12.03
CA GLN A 135 10.38 -8.17 -11.16
C GLN A 135 10.80 -7.67 -9.77
N LEU A 136 11.79 -8.31 -9.16
CA LEU A 136 12.33 -7.91 -7.85
C LEU A 136 12.95 -6.51 -7.88
N GLU A 137 13.66 -6.15 -8.94
CA GLU A 137 14.23 -4.81 -9.11
C GLU A 137 13.13 -3.74 -9.18
N ARG A 138 12.04 -4.02 -9.90
CA ARG A 138 10.87 -3.12 -9.97
C ARG A 138 10.18 -2.98 -8.60
N GLU A 139 9.97 -4.09 -7.90
CA GLU A 139 9.38 -4.09 -6.56
C GLU A 139 10.25 -3.31 -5.56
N PHE A 140 11.57 -3.46 -5.63
CA PHE A 140 12.52 -2.74 -4.79
C PHE A 140 12.50 -1.23 -5.06
N LEU A 141 12.59 -0.82 -6.34
CA LEU A 141 12.50 0.59 -6.73
C LEU A 141 11.17 1.21 -6.34
N GLN A 142 10.07 0.45 -6.43
CA GLN A 142 8.76 0.87 -5.98
C GLN A 142 8.69 1.02 -4.46
N SER A 143 9.28 0.10 -3.70
CA SER A 143 9.37 0.21 -2.23
C SER A 143 10.13 1.47 -1.82
N GLN A 144 11.22 1.82 -2.50
CA GLN A 144 11.96 3.06 -2.21
C GLN A 144 11.16 4.32 -2.55
N LYS A 145 10.46 4.35 -3.69
CA LYS A 145 9.59 5.47 -4.05
C LYS A 145 8.48 5.65 -3.01
N MET A 146 7.87 4.54 -2.58
CA MET A 146 6.82 4.57 -1.58
C MET A 146 7.32 5.03 -0.21
N GLU A 147 8.52 4.61 0.19
CA GLU A 147 9.17 5.08 1.42
C GLU A 147 9.45 6.59 1.38
N ALA A 148 9.95 7.10 0.25
CA ALA A 148 10.21 8.52 0.06
C ALA A 148 8.91 9.36 0.10
N VAL A 149 7.85 8.88 -0.55
CA VAL A 149 6.52 9.51 -0.49
C VAL A 149 6.00 9.47 0.95
N GLY A 150 6.03 8.32 1.63
CA GLY A 150 5.54 8.20 3.01
C GLY A 150 6.27 9.11 4.01
N ARG A 151 7.60 9.25 3.89
CA ARG A 151 8.40 10.18 4.71
C ARG A 151 8.02 11.65 4.46
N LEU A 152 7.89 12.05 3.20
CA LEU A 152 7.52 13.43 2.83
C LEU A 152 6.07 13.74 3.26
N THR A 153 5.15 12.81 3.03
CA THR A 153 3.73 12.95 3.41
C THR A 153 3.55 13.04 4.92
N SER A 154 4.38 12.36 5.73
CA SER A 154 4.29 12.45 7.20
C SER A 154 4.70 13.81 7.75
N GLY A 155 5.75 14.43 7.20
CA GLY A 155 6.20 15.78 7.62
C GLY A 155 5.20 16.85 7.17
N ILE A 156 4.78 16.79 5.90
CA ILE A 156 3.81 17.73 5.35
C ILE A 156 2.47 17.63 6.09
N ALA A 157 1.99 16.42 6.39
CA ALA A 157 0.72 16.26 7.07
C ALA A 157 0.74 16.75 8.52
N HIS A 158 1.89 16.66 9.22
CA HIS A 158 2.06 17.27 10.53
C HIS A 158 1.81 18.78 10.46
N ASP A 159 2.45 19.46 9.51
CA ASP A 159 2.31 20.91 9.35
C ASP A 159 0.88 21.31 8.96
N PHE A 160 0.24 20.54 8.06
CA PHE A 160 -1.17 20.74 7.72
C PHE A 160 -2.09 20.54 8.92
N ASN A 161 -1.88 19.50 9.73
CA ASN A 161 -2.70 19.25 10.91
C ASN A 161 -2.57 20.39 11.93
N ASN A 162 -1.37 20.94 12.12
CA ASN A 162 -1.15 22.09 12.99
C ASN A 162 -1.88 23.35 12.47
N LEU A 163 -1.77 23.65 11.16
CA LEU A 163 -2.49 24.75 10.54
C LEU A 163 -4.01 24.60 10.69
N LEU A 164 -4.54 23.41 10.40
CA LEU A 164 -5.97 23.13 10.47
C LEU A 164 -6.49 23.18 11.90
N MET A 165 -5.73 22.68 12.87
CA MET A 165 -6.06 22.77 14.30
C MET A 165 -6.15 24.24 14.74
N GLY A 166 -5.17 25.07 14.36
CA GLY A 166 -5.21 26.50 14.65
C GLY A 166 -6.39 27.22 13.98
N ILE A 167 -6.70 26.90 12.72
CA ILE A 167 -7.85 27.49 12.00
C ILE A 167 -9.17 27.12 12.67
N ILE A 168 -9.35 25.83 13.03
CA ILE A 168 -10.55 25.35 13.72
C ILE A 168 -10.68 26.03 15.09
N GLY A 169 -9.59 26.10 15.85
CA GLY A 169 -9.58 26.75 17.16
C GLY A 169 -9.91 28.24 17.11
N CYS A 170 -9.33 28.98 16.16
CA CYS A 170 -9.69 30.38 15.92
C CYS A 170 -11.16 30.56 15.57
N ALA A 171 -11.71 29.66 14.75
CA ALA A 171 -13.13 29.68 14.41
C ALA A 171 -14.00 29.41 15.65
N ASP A 172 -13.65 28.42 16.48
CA ASP A 172 -14.40 28.11 17.70
C ASP A 172 -14.36 29.26 18.72
N MET A 173 -13.19 29.90 18.91
CA MET A 173 -13.07 31.08 19.77
C MET A 173 -13.94 32.24 19.27
N ALA A 174 -13.94 32.52 17.96
CA ALA A 174 -14.80 33.54 17.38
C ALA A 174 -16.29 33.21 17.54
N LEU A 175 -16.68 31.94 17.35
CA LEU A 175 -18.07 31.50 17.52
C LEU A 175 -18.56 31.58 18.96
N ALA A 176 -17.66 31.51 19.94
CA ALA A 176 -17.99 31.66 21.35
C ALA A 176 -18.39 33.11 21.73
N GLU A 177 -17.86 34.10 21.03
CA GLU A 177 -18.12 35.53 21.28
C GLU A 177 -19.24 36.12 20.40
N LEU A 178 -19.58 35.46 19.29
CA LEU A 178 -20.56 35.95 18.32
C LEU A 178 -22.00 35.63 18.70
N GLU A 179 -22.88 36.62 18.51
CA GLU A 179 -24.33 36.46 18.66
C GLU A 179 -24.91 35.42 17.67
N PRO A 180 -25.91 34.61 18.06
CA PRO A 180 -26.45 33.49 17.28
C PRO A 180 -26.96 33.82 15.87
N ASP A 181 -27.46 35.04 15.64
CA ASP A 181 -28.19 35.41 14.41
C ASP A 181 -27.43 36.41 13.51
N THR A 182 -26.10 36.32 13.49
CA THR A 182 -25.28 37.20 12.63
C THR A 182 -24.81 36.50 11.37
N SER A 183 -24.80 37.23 10.24
CA SER A 183 -24.18 36.74 8.98
C SER A 183 -22.70 36.39 9.18
N THR A 184 -22.02 37.10 10.07
CA THR A 184 -20.64 36.81 10.49
C THR A 184 -20.52 35.44 11.14
N ARG A 185 -21.41 35.05 12.06
CA ARG A 185 -21.41 33.73 12.68
C ARG A 185 -21.49 32.61 11.64
N LYS A 186 -22.43 32.74 10.69
CA LYS A 186 -22.58 31.78 9.59
C LYS A 186 -21.29 31.65 8.76
N ASN A 187 -20.64 32.77 8.41
CA ASN A 187 -19.38 32.74 7.67
C ASN A 187 -18.25 32.00 8.44
N ILE A 188 -18.19 32.16 9.76
CA ILE A 188 -17.21 31.45 10.59
C ILE A 188 -17.56 29.96 10.73
N GLU A 189 -18.84 29.59 10.80
CA GLU A 189 -19.28 28.18 10.77
C GLU A 189 -18.89 27.49 9.44
N ASP A 190 -19.07 28.18 8.32
CA ASP A 190 -18.66 27.68 6.99
C ASP A 190 -17.13 27.50 6.89
N LEU A 191 -16.36 28.45 7.42
CA LEU A 191 -14.90 28.37 7.50
C LEU A 191 -14.44 27.19 8.36
N ARG A 192 -15.04 27.00 9.55
CA ARG A 192 -14.76 25.86 10.43
C ARG A 192 -15.06 24.55 9.72
N GLY A 193 -16.22 24.45 9.06
CA GLY A 193 -16.60 23.28 8.29
C GLY A 193 -15.64 23.00 7.14
N ALA A 194 -15.09 24.03 6.48
CA ALA A 194 -14.08 23.86 5.44
C ALA A 194 -12.74 23.32 5.99
N ALA A 195 -12.28 23.83 7.13
CA ALA A 195 -11.07 23.35 7.79
C ALA A 195 -11.21 21.88 8.25
N GLN A 196 -12.35 21.51 8.83
CA GLN A 196 -12.64 20.12 9.21
C GLN A 196 -12.61 19.16 8.00
N ARG A 197 -13.11 19.61 6.84
CA ARG A 197 -12.99 18.83 5.58
C ARG A 197 -11.55 18.70 5.12
N GLY A 198 -10.76 19.77 5.19
CA GLY A 198 -9.33 19.73 4.90
C GLY A 198 -8.60 18.68 5.76
N ALA A 199 -8.93 18.61 7.05
CA ALA A 199 -8.37 17.62 7.96
C ALA A 199 -8.73 16.19 7.55
N ALA A 200 -9.96 15.94 7.12
CA ALA A 200 -10.37 14.63 6.61
C ALA A 200 -9.58 14.21 5.36
N ILE A 201 -9.32 15.15 4.44
CA ILE A 201 -8.53 14.88 3.22
C ILE A 201 -7.08 14.54 3.58
N VAL A 202 -6.45 15.31 4.47
CA VAL A 202 -5.07 15.05 4.92
C VAL A 202 -4.96 13.69 5.61
N ARG A 203 -5.95 13.31 6.43
CA ARG A 203 -6.04 11.96 7.01
C ARG A 203 -6.10 10.87 5.96
N ASN A 204 -6.88 11.06 4.89
CA ASN A 204 -6.98 10.08 3.80
C ASN A 204 -5.69 10.00 2.97
N LEU A 205 -4.99 11.12 2.76
CA LEU A 205 -3.69 11.14 2.08
C LEU A 205 -2.61 10.39 2.89
N LEU A 206 -2.63 10.53 4.22
CA LEU A 206 -1.75 9.80 5.13
C LEU A 206 -1.97 8.29 5.08
N LYS A 207 -3.21 7.82 4.88
CA LYS A 207 -3.52 6.39 4.69
C LYS A 207 -2.89 5.82 3.41
N PHE A 208 -2.80 6.62 2.35
CA PHE A 208 -2.23 6.19 1.06
C PHE A 208 -0.72 5.95 1.08
N GLY A 209 0.04 6.63 1.94
CA GLY A 209 1.52 6.59 1.96
C GLY A 209 2.14 5.55 2.91
N ARG A 210 1.35 4.79 3.67
CA ARG A 210 1.85 3.97 4.79
C ARG A 210 1.94 2.48 4.44
N ARG A 211 3.01 1.84 4.93
CA ARG A 211 2.96 0.42 5.31
C ARG A 211 2.16 0.36 6.62
N SER A 212 0.88 0.00 6.58
CA SER A 212 0.20 -0.38 7.83
C SER A 212 0.82 -1.70 8.31
N ILE A 213 1.06 -1.80 9.61
CA ILE A 213 1.32 -3.10 10.24
C ILE A 213 -0.02 -3.82 10.21
N GLU A 214 -0.15 -4.83 9.36
CA GLU A 214 -1.41 -5.53 9.08
C GLU A 214 -2.03 -6.09 10.39
N GLN A 215 -3.09 -5.45 10.88
CA GLN A 215 -3.91 -6.00 11.98
C GLN A 215 -5.28 -6.37 11.44
N ALA A 216 -5.40 -7.58 10.90
CA ALA A 216 -6.68 -8.10 10.45
C ALA A 216 -7.63 -8.30 11.65
N VAL A 217 -8.65 -7.45 11.74
CA VAL A 217 -9.72 -7.48 12.76
C VAL A 217 -11.02 -7.99 12.15
N VAL A 218 -12.02 -8.30 12.97
CA VAL A 218 -13.36 -8.62 12.45
C VAL A 218 -14.09 -7.32 12.15
N VAL A 219 -14.45 -7.12 10.88
CA VAL A 219 -15.12 -5.93 10.35
C VAL A 219 -16.51 -6.31 9.86
N ASP A 220 -17.52 -5.51 10.22
CA ASP A 220 -18.86 -5.60 9.61
C ASP A 220 -18.92 -4.72 8.36
N LEU A 221 -19.03 -5.36 7.18
CA LEU A 221 -19.12 -4.65 5.90
C LEU A 221 -20.32 -3.70 5.86
N CYS A 222 -21.41 -4.06 6.52
CA CYS A 222 -22.63 -3.26 6.57
C CYS A 222 -22.39 -1.93 7.28
N ALA A 223 -21.74 -1.97 8.45
CA ALA A 223 -21.38 -0.79 9.22
C ALA A 223 -20.37 0.08 8.47
N LEU A 224 -19.32 -0.53 7.92
CA LEU A 224 -18.29 0.18 7.16
C LEU A 224 -18.87 0.94 5.96
N LEU A 225 -19.73 0.30 5.17
CA LEU A 225 -20.36 0.95 4.01
C LEU A 225 -21.32 2.06 4.44
N GLY A 226 -21.98 1.90 5.60
CA GLY A 226 -22.79 2.95 6.22
C GLY A 226 -21.96 4.19 6.55
N ASP A 227 -20.81 4.00 7.20
CA ASP A 227 -19.91 5.07 7.62
C ASP A 227 -19.24 5.77 6.42
N LEU A 228 -18.92 5.02 5.36
CA LEU A 228 -18.33 5.57 4.14
C LEU A 228 -19.34 6.29 3.25
N LYS A 229 -20.63 5.94 3.30
CA LYS A 229 -21.67 6.45 2.38
C LYS A 229 -21.65 7.98 2.19
N PRO A 230 -21.61 8.82 3.26
CA PRO A 230 -21.59 10.28 3.10
C PRO A 230 -20.36 10.79 2.34
N MET A 231 -19.20 10.17 2.57
CA MET A 231 -17.95 10.50 1.87
C MET A 231 -18.01 10.07 0.41
N LEU A 232 -18.51 8.86 0.13
CA LEU A 232 -18.64 8.33 -1.23
C LEU A 232 -19.60 9.17 -2.08
N THR A 233 -20.75 9.57 -1.53
CA THR A 233 -21.70 10.47 -2.21
C THR A 233 -21.03 11.78 -2.61
N ARG A 234 -20.21 12.36 -1.74
CA ARG A 234 -19.48 13.62 -2.05
C ARG A 234 -18.43 13.42 -3.15
N LEU A 235 -17.73 12.30 -3.16
CA LEU A 235 -16.71 11.97 -4.17
C LEU A 235 -17.31 11.75 -5.56
N LEU A 236 -18.50 11.16 -5.61
CA LEU A 236 -19.23 10.91 -6.84
C LEU A 236 -19.82 12.20 -7.45
N GLY A 237 -20.06 13.22 -6.62
CA GLY A 237 -20.65 14.48 -7.06
C GLY A 237 -22.17 14.38 -7.26
N GLU A 238 -22.78 15.47 -7.72
CA GLU A 238 -24.25 15.55 -7.86
C GLU A 238 -24.79 14.75 -9.07
N ASP A 239 -23.94 14.46 -10.06
CA ASP A 239 -24.33 13.81 -11.32
C ASP A 239 -24.40 12.28 -11.23
N VAL A 240 -23.95 11.68 -10.13
CA VAL A 240 -23.90 10.22 -9.95
C VAL A 240 -24.70 9.79 -8.72
N GLU A 241 -25.75 9.02 -8.95
CA GLU A 241 -26.60 8.48 -7.89
C GLU A 241 -25.91 7.28 -7.20
N LEU A 242 -25.75 7.34 -5.88
CA LEU A 242 -25.19 6.24 -5.08
C LEU A 242 -26.28 5.44 -4.38
N GLU A 243 -26.42 4.18 -4.76
CA GLU A 243 -27.29 3.21 -4.11
C GLU A 243 -26.46 2.20 -3.30
N VAL A 244 -26.80 2.00 -2.03
CA VAL A 244 -26.11 1.03 -1.16
C VAL A 244 -27.15 0.04 -0.62
N SER A 245 -27.02 -1.22 -1.01
CA SER A 245 -27.92 -2.32 -0.64
C SER A 245 -27.21 -3.26 0.35
N ILE A 246 -27.72 -3.31 1.57
CA ILE A 246 -27.06 -3.96 2.71
C ILE A 246 -27.99 -5.04 3.27
N PRO A 247 -27.50 -6.25 3.58
CA PRO A 247 -28.32 -7.30 4.18
C PRO A 247 -28.72 -6.95 5.62
N SER A 248 -29.81 -7.53 6.10
CA SER A 248 -30.31 -7.29 7.48
C SER A 248 -29.46 -7.97 8.56
N ALA A 249 -28.65 -8.97 8.19
CA ALA A 249 -27.74 -9.66 9.10
C ALA A 249 -26.30 -9.09 8.98
N PRO A 250 -25.49 -9.11 10.06
CA PRO A 250 -24.11 -8.66 10.02
C PRO A 250 -23.29 -9.40 8.97
N ALA A 251 -22.53 -8.66 8.17
CA ALA A 251 -21.68 -9.20 7.11
C ALA A 251 -20.22 -9.12 7.57
N LEU A 252 -19.84 -10.08 8.43
CA LEU A 252 -18.54 -10.08 9.10
C LEU A 252 -17.44 -10.68 8.23
N VAL A 253 -16.34 -9.95 8.06
CA VAL A 253 -15.10 -10.41 7.42
C VAL A 253 -13.91 -10.19 8.35
N ARG A 254 -12.82 -10.94 8.18
CA ARG A 254 -11.57 -10.70 8.92
C ARG A 254 -10.59 -9.96 8.01
N TRP A 255 -10.44 -8.66 8.21
CA TRP A 255 -9.60 -7.81 7.37
C TRP A 255 -9.14 -6.55 8.13
N ASP A 256 -8.18 -5.84 7.56
CA ASP A 256 -7.74 -4.53 8.00
C ASP A 256 -8.75 -3.51 7.45
N THR A 257 -9.36 -2.74 8.34
CA THR A 257 -10.41 -1.78 8.00
C THR A 257 -9.92 -0.76 6.97
N GLY A 258 -8.69 -0.25 7.11
CA GLY A 258 -8.13 0.74 6.19
C GLY A 258 -7.87 0.17 4.80
N GLN A 259 -7.38 -1.06 4.70
CA GLN A 259 -7.20 -1.75 3.41
C GLN A 259 -8.55 -1.99 2.70
N LEU A 260 -9.58 -2.35 3.47
CA LEU A 260 -10.91 -2.56 2.93
C LEU A 260 -11.56 -1.25 2.46
N GLU A 261 -11.43 -0.17 3.23
CA GLU A 261 -11.81 1.20 2.80
C GLU A 261 -11.10 1.57 1.50
N GLN A 262 -9.79 1.28 1.39
CA GLN A 262 -8.99 1.57 0.21
C GLN A 262 -9.49 0.80 -1.02
N VAL A 263 -9.84 -0.48 -0.87
CA VAL A 263 -10.43 -1.29 -1.94
C VAL A 263 -11.73 -0.66 -2.43
N VAL A 264 -12.65 -0.33 -1.52
CA VAL A 264 -13.93 0.31 -1.87
C VAL A 264 -13.68 1.63 -2.58
N MET A 265 -12.82 2.48 -2.02
CA MET A 265 -12.46 3.77 -2.59
C MET A 265 -11.90 3.68 -4.01
N ASN A 266 -10.99 2.74 -4.28
CA ASN A 266 -10.41 2.55 -5.61
C ASN A 266 -11.49 2.20 -6.64
N LEU A 267 -12.46 1.36 -6.27
CA LEU A 267 -13.56 0.99 -7.15
C LEU A 267 -14.52 2.14 -7.41
N VAL A 268 -14.89 2.90 -6.37
CA VAL A 268 -15.79 4.06 -6.49
C VAL A 268 -15.16 5.16 -7.36
N VAL A 269 -13.87 5.44 -7.17
CA VAL A 269 -13.16 6.45 -7.98
C VAL A 269 -13.10 6.01 -9.45
N ASN A 270 -12.85 4.73 -9.73
CA ASN A 270 -12.87 4.23 -11.10
C ASN A 270 -14.27 4.31 -11.72
N ALA A 271 -15.32 3.99 -10.95
CA ALA A 271 -16.71 4.12 -11.38
C ALA A 271 -17.06 5.57 -11.75
N ARG A 272 -16.68 6.57 -10.92
CA ARG A 272 -16.90 7.98 -11.24
C ARG A 272 -16.23 8.38 -12.55
N HIS A 273 -14.99 7.96 -12.76
CA HIS A 273 -14.28 8.24 -14.02
C HIS A 273 -14.93 7.59 -15.24
N ALA A 274 -15.57 6.42 -15.07
CA ALA A 274 -16.32 5.76 -16.13
C ALA A 274 -17.66 6.45 -16.44
N MET A 275 -18.11 7.37 -15.58
CA MET A 275 -19.39 8.10 -15.67
C MET A 275 -19.16 9.63 -15.71
N PRO A 276 -18.50 10.17 -16.75
CA PRO A 276 -18.23 11.61 -16.84
C PRO A 276 -19.52 12.44 -16.99
N ASP A 277 -20.51 11.90 -17.70
CA ASP A 277 -21.81 12.57 -17.95
C ASP A 277 -22.87 12.25 -16.88
N GLY A 278 -22.45 11.65 -15.75
CA GLY A 278 -23.33 11.17 -14.70
C GLY A 278 -23.75 9.71 -14.88
N GLY A 279 -24.52 9.19 -13.93
CA GLY A 279 -24.95 7.78 -13.93
C GLY A 279 -25.38 7.27 -12.56
N ARG A 280 -25.31 5.95 -12.36
CA ARG A 280 -25.63 5.30 -11.10
C ARG A 280 -24.53 4.32 -10.69
N LEU A 281 -24.16 4.40 -9.43
CA LEU A 281 -23.27 3.44 -8.77
C LEU A 281 -24.04 2.68 -7.71
N THR A 282 -24.08 1.36 -7.82
CA THR A 282 -24.71 0.47 -6.84
C THR A 282 -23.64 -0.33 -6.11
N ILE A 283 -23.64 -0.27 -4.78
CA ILE A 283 -22.81 -1.11 -3.90
C ILE A 283 -23.74 -2.08 -3.17
N SER A 284 -23.52 -3.39 -3.30
CA SER A 284 -24.35 -4.41 -2.64
C SER A 284 -23.52 -5.44 -1.91
N VAL A 285 -24.03 -5.91 -0.77
CA VAL A 285 -23.44 -7.03 -0.01
C VAL A 285 -24.47 -8.16 0.07
N ARG A 286 -24.06 -9.39 -0.25
CA ARG A 286 -24.92 -10.57 -0.17
C ARG A 286 -24.18 -11.76 0.45
N ASP A 287 -24.92 -12.66 1.07
CA ASP A 287 -24.39 -13.96 1.51
C ASP A 287 -24.45 -14.95 0.34
N ASP A 288 -23.34 -15.64 0.09
CA ASP A 288 -23.23 -16.71 -0.91
C ASP A 288 -22.55 -17.94 -0.29
N ALA A 289 -23.36 -18.83 0.28
CA ALA A 289 -22.94 -20.15 0.75
C ALA A 289 -21.68 -20.14 1.63
N GLY A 290 -21.66 -19.28 2.66
CA GLY A 290 -20.54 -19.16 3.59
C GLY A 290 -19.43 -18.19 3.15
N TRP A 291 -19.64 -17.51 2.01
CA TRP A 291 -18.85 -16.37 1.56
C TRP A 291 -19.70 -15.10 1.59
N LEU A 292 -19.04 -13.96 1.70
CA LEU A 292 -19.67 -12.65 1.51
C LEU A 292 -19.30 -12.12 0.13
N LEU A 293 -20.31 -11.76 -0.65
CA LEU A 293 -20.16 -11.18 -1.96
C LEU A 293 -20.41 -9.67 -1.88
N LEU A 294 -19.35 -8.88 -2.03
CA LEU A 294 -19.41 -7.43 -2.17
C LEU A 294 -19.36 -7.10 -3.67
N GLN A 295 -20.39 -6.43 -4.17
CA GLN A 295 -20.49 -6.02 -5.56
C GLN A 295 -20.55 -4.50 -5.71
N VAL A 296 -19.79 -3.99 -6.67
CA VAL A 296 -19.76 -2.58 -7.05
C VAL A 296 -20.07 -2.49 -8.54
N THR A 297 -21.21 -1.90 -8.88
CA THR A 297 -21.74 -1.83 -10.24
C THR A 297 -21.93 -0.39 -10.66
N ASP A 298 -21.25 0.04 -11.72
CA ASP A 298 -21.47 1.33 -12.37
C ASP A 298 -22.20 1.19 -13.71
N THR A 299 -22.85 2.28 -14.13
CA THR A 299 -23.50 2.39 -15.44
C THR A 299 -22.65 3.18 -16.44
N GLY A 300 -21.32 3.14 -16.30
CA GLY A 300 -20.39 3.94 -17.10
C GLY A 300 -20.14 3.41 -18.51
N CYS A 301 -19.08 3.91 -19.13
CA CYS A 301 -18.71 3.58 -20.52
C CYS A 301 -18.33 2.11 -20.73
N GLY A 302 -18.04 1.35 -19.66
CA GLY A 302 -17.61 -0.05 -19.73
C GLY A 302 -16.27 -0.24 -20.45
N MET A 303 -15.87 -1.50 -20.64
CA MET A 303 -14.57 -1.88 -21.19
C MET A 303 -14.72 -2.93 -22.28
N ASP A 304 -13.86 -2.86 -23.30
CA ASP A 304 -13.73 -3.91 -24.32
C ASP A 304 -12.91 -5.11 -23.79
N GLU A 305 -12.93 -6.22 -24.53
CA GLU A 305 -12.27 -7.47 -24.12
C GLU A 305 -10.74 -7.29 -23.95
N ALA A 306 -10.12 -6.49 -24.82
CA ALA A 306 -8.68 -6.20 -24.77
C ALA A 306 -8.29 -5.40 -23.52
N THR A 307 -9.11 -4.43 -23.12
CA THR A 307 -8.94 -3.68 -21.88
C THR A 307 -9.19 -4.58 -20.69
N LEU A 308 -10.28 -5.34 -20.68
CA LEU A 308 -10.69 -6.23 -19.59
C LEU A 308 -9.59 -7.22 -19.20
N ALA A 309 -8.90 -7.80 -20.19
CA ALA A 309 -7.80 -8.74 -19.97
C ALA A 309 -6.62 -8.13 -19.21
N ARG A 310 -6.47 -6.80 -19.23
CA ARG A 310 -5.29 -6.08 -18.75
C ARG A 310 -5.56 -5.17 -17.56
N ILE A 311 -6.81 -5.00 -17.11
CA ILE A 311 -7.17 -4.02 -16.07
C ILE A 311 -6.47 -4.22 -14.73
N PHE A 312 -6.04 -5.45 -14.44
CA PHE A 312 -5.31 -5.80 -13.23
C PHE A 312 -3.79 -5.78 -13.41
N GLU A 313 -3.28 -5.53 -14.63
CA GLU A 313 -1.87 -5.32 -14.87
C GLU A 313 -1.43 -4.02 -14.15
N PRO A 314 -0.34 -4.05 -13.36
CA PRO A 314 0.20 -2.85 -12.77
C PRO A 314 0.52 -1.79 -13.84
N PHE A 315 0.18 -0.53 -13.56
CA PHE A 315 0.40 0.63 -14.44
C PHE A 315 -0.44 0.65 -15.72
N PHE A 316 -1.28 -0.36 -15.96
CA PHE A 316 -2.19 -0.31 -17.08
C PHE A 316 -3.28 0.74 -16.82
N THR A 317 -3.44 1.67 -17.76
CA THR A 317 -4.51 2.65 -17.73
C THR A 317 -4.92 3.02 -19.14
N THR A 318 -6.22 3.19 -19.35
CA THR A 318 -6.81 3.77 -20.57
C THR A 318 -6.84 5.30 -20.52
N ARG A 319 -6.33 5.92 -19.44
CA ARG A 319 -6.35 7.36 -19.22
C ARG A 319 -5.00 8.00 -19.55
N THR A 320 -4.99 8.97 -20.45
CA THR A 320 -3.79 9.77 -20.76
C THR A 320 -3.60 10.88 -19.71
N GLY A 321 -2.60 10.76 -18.84
CA GLY A 321 -2.15 11.83 -17.94
C GLY A 321 -2.56 11.74 -16.47
N ASP A 322 -3.78 11.28 -16.15
CA ASP A 322 -4.34 11.32 -14.78
C ASP A 322 -4.48 9.95 -14.09
N GLY A 323 -4.11 8.87 -14.78
CA GLY A 323 -4.24 7.50 -14.28
C GLY A 323 -2.91 6.92 -13.83
N THR A 324 -2.76 6.63 -12.53
CA THR A 324 -1.58 5.90 -12.02
C THR A 324 -1.54 4.43 -12.47
N GLY A 325 -2.69 3.87 -12.89
CA GLY A 325 -2.81 2.45 -13.28
C GLY A 325 -2.59 1.47 -12.12
N LEU A 326 -2.57 1.96 -10.87
CA LEU A 326 -2.26 1.15 -9.69
C LEU A 326 -3.48 0.79 -8.84
N GLY A 327 -4.61 1.48 -9.01
CA GLY A 327 -5.79 1.30 -8.14
C GLY A 327 -6.34 -0.13 -8.15
N LEU A 328 -6.59 -0.70 -9.34
CA LEU A 328 -7.16 -2.05 -9.48
C LEU A 328 -6.17 -3.17 -9.15
N SER A 329 -4.90 -3.04 -9.54
CA SER A 329 -3.85 -4.00 -9.20
C SER A 329 -3.59 -4.05 -7.69
N THR A 330 -3.60 -2.89 -7.02
CA THR A 330 -3.51 -2.81 -5.55
C THR A 330 -4.74 -3.41 -4.88
N ALA A 331 -5.95 -3.09 -5.38
CA ALA A 331 -7.18 -3.63 -4.82
C ALA A 331 -7.21 -5.16 -4.92
N ARG A 332 -6.86 -5.73 -6.09
CA ARG A 332 -6.74 -7.18 -6.26
C ARG A 332 -5.74 -7.80 -5.29
N GLY A 333 -4.55 -7.23 -5.15
CA GLY A 333 -3.52 -7.75 -4.23
C GLY A 333 -3.91 -7.66 -2.75
N LEU A 334 -4.72 -6.67 -2.35
CA LEU A 334 -5.28 -6.59 -1.00
C LEU A 334 -6.36 -7.67 -0.78
N ILE A 335 -7.26 -7.85 -1.76
CA ILE A 335 -8.33 -8.87 -1.72
C ILE A 335 -7.74 -10.28 -1.64
N GLU A 336 -6.74 -10.59 -2.47
CA GLU A 336 -6.08 -11.90 -2.49
C GLU A 336 -5.36 -12.20 -1.17
N ARG A 337 -4.70 -11.20 -0.57
CA ARG A 337 -4.06 -11.34 0.76
C ARG A 337 -5.07 -11.58 1.89
N ALA A 338 -6.27 -11.03 1.79
CA ALA A 338 -7.37 -11.30 2.70
C ALA A 338 -8.03 -12.68 2.48
N GLY A 339 -7.51 -13.50 1.55
CA GLY A 339 -8.07 -14.81 1.20
C GLY A 339 -9.35 -14.72 0.36
N GLY A 340 -9.59 -13.57 -0.28
CA GLY A 340 -10.72 -13.34 -1.18
C GLY A 340 -10.33 -13.44 -2.66
N SER A 341 -11.31 -13.21 -3.52
CA SER A 341 -11.13 -13.14 -4.98
C SER A 341 -11.95 -12.01 -5.57
N ILE A 342 -11.47 -11.40 -6.66
CA ILE A 342 -12.21 -10.38 -7.43
C ILE A 342 -12.44 -10.87 -8.86
N THR A 343 -13.68 -10.75 -9.33
CA THR A 343 -14.05 -10.93 -10.74
C THR A 343 -14.68 -9.65 -11.29
N VAL A 344 -14.67 -9.51 -12.61
CA VAL A 344 -15.17 -8.33 -13.30
C VAL A 344 -16.02 -8.74 -14.49
N GLU A 345 -17.14 -8.06 -14.68
CA GLU A 345 -18.00 -8.16 -15.85
C GLU A 345 -18.16 -6.74 -16.42
N SER A 346 -17.83 -6.54 -17.69
CA SER A 346 -17.95 -5.25 -18.35
C SER A 346 -18.12 -5.44 -19.85
N ALA A 347 -18.89 -4.56 -20.48
CA ALA A 347 -19.01 -4.45 -21.92
C ALA A 347 -19.15 -2.97 -22.31
N PRO A 348 -18.69 -2.57 -23.52
CA PRO A 348 -18.80 -1.18 -23.96
C PRO A 348 -20.26 -0.68 -23.91
N GLY A 349 -20.47 0.44 -23.22
CA GLY A 349 -21.78 1.08 -23.04
C GLY A 349 -22.72 0.41 -22.03
N GLN A 350 -22.30 -0.68 -21.36
CA GLN A 350 -23.12 -1.39 -20.36
C GLN A 350 -22.68 -1.16 -18.91
N GLY A 351 -21.58 -0.43 -18.70
CA GLY A 351 -20.97 -0.24 -17.38
C GLY A 351 -20.08 -1.40 -16.94
N THR A 352 -19.73 -1.41 -15.67
CA THR A 352 -18.82 -2.41 -15.07
C THR A 352 -19.36 -2.91 -13.75
N THR A 353 -19.27 -4.22 -13.53
CA THR A 353 -19.54 -4.84 -12.23
C THR A 353 -18.31 -5.56 -11.72
N PHE A 354 -17.79 -5.11 -10.57
CA PHE A 354 -16.79 -5.82 -9.81
C PHE A 354 -17.47 -6.68 -8.73
N SER A 355 -17.09 -7.95 -8.66
CA SER A 355 -17.62 -8.92 -7.71
C SER A 355 -16.48 -9.45 -6.82
N ILE A 356 -16.51 -9.09 -5.54
CA ILE A 356 -15.48 -9.45 -4.56
C ILE A 356 -16.06 -10.52 -3.63
N ARG A 357 -15.47 -11.72 -3.65
CA ARG A 357 -15.82 -12.84 -2.78
C ARG A 357 -14.87 -12.86 -1.58
N LEU A 358 -15.40 -12.74 -0.37
CA LEU A 358 -14.64 -12.68 0.88
C LEU A 358 -15.02 -13.80 1.84
N PRO A 359 -14.06 -14.40 2.57
CA PRO A 359 -14.36 -15.46 3.53
C PRO A 359 -15.14 -14.87 4.70
N ARG A 360 -16.29 -15.47 5.02
CA ARG A 360 -17.13 -15.03 6.13
C ARG A 360 -16.42 -15.31 7.46
N ALA A 361 -16.25 -14.28 8.29
CA ALA A 361 -15.75 -14.42 9.64
C ALA A 361 -16.86 -14.90 10.58
N LYS A 362 -16.48 -15.72 11.56
CA LYS A 362 -17.35 -15.97 12.71
C LYS A 362 -17.40 -14.70 13.55
N ALA A 363 -18.57 -14.38 14.09
CA ALA A 363 -18.69 -13.33 15.07
C ALA A 363 -17.66 -13.59 16.19
N PRO A 364 -16.91 -12.57 16.65
CA PRO A 364 -16.06 -12.76 17.81
C PRO A 364 -16.95 -13.31 18.93
N GLU A 365 -16.48 -14.39 19.56
CA GLU A 365 -17.12 -14.91 20.76
C GLU A 365 -17.23 -13.71 21.71
N ALA A 366 -18.46 -13.34 22.08
CA ALA A 366 -18.69 -12.13 22.84
C ALA A 366 -17.71 -12.13 24.02
N PRO A 367 -16.87 -11.09 24.19
CA PRO A 367 -16.09 -11.00 25.41
C PRO A 367 -17.10 -11.10 26.54
N LYS A 368 -16.97 -12.12 27.40
CA LYS A 368 -17.78 -12.22 28.62
C LYS A 368 -17.83 -10.81 29.18
N PRO A 369 -19.02 -10.23 29.40
CA PRO A 369 -19.11 -8.83 29.77
C PRO A 369 -18.22 -8.64 30.98
N ARG A 370 -17.04 -8.04 30.77
CA ARG A 370 -16.36 -7.32 31.83
C ARG A 370 -17.33 -6.20 32.08
N ARG A 371 -18.18 -6.45 33.10
CA ARG A 371 -18.96 -5.42 33.76
C ARG A 371 -18.08 -4.16 33.75
N PRO A 372 -18.53 -3.04 33.16
CA PRO A 372 -17.90 -1.79 33.54
C PRO A 372 -17.92 -1.80 35.08
N PRO A 373 -16.81 -1.51 35.78
CA PRO A 373 -16.93 -1.27 37.20
C PRO A 373 -18.04 -0.23 37.29
N THR A 374 -19.14 -0.64 37.93
CA THR A 374 -20.22 0.27 38.28
C THR A 374 -19.66 1.11 39.40
N THR A 375 -18.68 1.94 39.06
CA THR A 375 -18.34 3.10 39.83
C THR A 375 -19.46 4.04 39.46
N THR A 376 -20.50 4.01 40.28
CA THR A 376 -21.36 5.14 40.52
C THR A 376 -20.56 6.40 40.25
N ALA A 377 -21.08 7.28 39.41
CA ALA A 377 -20.59 8.63 39.24
C ALA A 377 -20.62 9.31 40.62
N ALA A 378 -19.64 9.00 41.46
CA ALA A 378 -19.15 9.91 42.46
C ALA A 378 -18.62 11.04 41.60
N ALA A 379 -19.39 12.13 41.55
CA ALA A 379 -18.91 13.41 41.12
C ALA A 379 -17.54 13.59 41.78
N VAL A 380 -16.49 13.38 41.01
CA VAL A 380 -15.19 13.94 41.34
C VAL A 380 -15.50 15.42 41.31
N THR A 381 -15.69 15.99 42.49
CA THR A 381 -15.61 17.42 42.71
C THR A 381 -14.30 17.85 42.07
N THR A 382 -14.38 18.35 40.84
CA THR A 382 -13.27 18.97 40.13
C THR A 382 -12.98 20.27 40.85
N GLN A 383 -12.26 20.16 41.97
CA GLN A 383 -11.32 21.19 42.32
C GLN A 383 -10.44 21.36 41.07
N ALA A 384 -10.43 22.57 40.50
CA ALA A 384 -9.93 22.85 39.15
C ALA A 384 -8.53 22.25 38.94
N ALA A 385 -8.47 21.07 38.31
CA ALA A 385 -7.22 20.36 38.10
C ALA A 385 -6.31 21.21 37.20
N ARG A 386 -5.02 21.19 37.51
CA ARG A 386 -4.00 21.99 36.84
C ARG A 386 -3.37 21.17 35.73
N VAL A 387 -3.49 21.62 34.49
CA VAL A 387 -2.96 20.94 33.31
C VAL A 387 -1.74 21.71 32.81
N LEU A 388 -0.58 21.06 32.75
CA LEU A 388 0.61 21.59 32.09
C LEU A 388 0.52 21.25 30.60
N VAL A 389 0.33 22.27 29.76
CA VAL A 389 0.21 22.17 28.30
C VAL A 389 1.54 22.55 27.66
N VAL A 390 2.08 21.64 26.86
CA VAL A 390 3.35 21.80 26.14
C VAL A 390 3.14 21.58 24.66
N GLU A 391 3.25 22.65 23.88
CA GLU A 391 3.01 22.66 22.43
C GLU A 391 3.79 23.84 21.85
N ASP A 392 4.54 23.66 20.77
CA ASP A 392 5.38 24.72 20.20
C ASP A 392 4.58 25.68 19.31
N GLU A 393 3.59 25.14 18.58
CA GLU A 393 2.72 25.95 17.74
C GLU A 393 1.77 26.81 18.59
N LYS A 394 1.87 28.13 18.41
CA LYS A 394 1.20 29.11 19.28
C LYS A 394 -0.33 29.03 19.18
N LEU A 395 -0.90 28.88 17.98
CA LEU A 395 -2.34 28.82 17.78
C LEU A 395 -2.96 27.53 18.34
N VAL A 396 -2.28 26.39 18.18
CA VAL A 396 -2.66 25.10 18.78
C VAL A 396 -2.63 25.23 20.30
N ARG A 397 -1.54 25.77 20.88
CA ARG A 397 -1.44 25.99 22.32
C ARG A 397 -2.55 26.90 22.86
N LEU A 398 -2.86 28.00 22.14
CA LEU A 398 -3.97 28.90 22.48
C LEU A 398 -5.33 28.19 22.42
N THR A 399 -5.55 27.36 21.40
CA THR A 399 -6.79 26.59 21.21
C THR A 399 -6.99 25.59 22.35
N VAL A 400 -5.96 24.81 22.67
CA VAL A 400 -5.97 23.85 23.78
C VAL A 400 -6.25 24.54 25.10
N ARG A 401 -5.58 25.67 25.37
CA ARG A 401 -5.83 26.47 26.57
C ARG A 401 -7.30 26.91 26.64
N HIS A 402 -7.83 27.47 25.56
CA HIS A 402 -9.21 27.94 25.52
C HIS A 402 -10.22 26.82 25.84
N TYR A 403 -10.05 25.64 25.23
CA TYR A 403 -10.91 24.48 25.51
C TYR A 403 -10.82 24.04 26.98
N LEU A 404 -9.61 23.99 27.57
CA LEU A 404 -9.41 23.57 28.96
C LEU A 404 -9.97 24.59 29.96
N GLU A 405 -9.71 25.89 29.76
CA GLU A 405 -10.22 26.96 30.63
C GLU A 405 -11.75 27.03 30.60
N LYS A 406 -12.34 26.90 29.40
CA LYS A 406 -13.81 26.81 29.23
C LYS A 406 -14.41 25.61 29.96
N ALA A 407 -13.69 24.48 30.02
CA ALA A 407 -14.09 23.30 30.77
C ALA A 407 -13.80 23.38 32.28
N GLY A 408 -13.22 24.49 32.77
CA GLY A 408 -12.98 24.76 34.19
C GLY A 408 -11.63 24.27 34.74
N TYR A 409 -10.68 23.92 33.87
CA TYR A 409 -9.32 23.56 34.28
C TYR A 409 -8.42 24.79 34.40
N GLN A 410 -7.38 24.70 35.24
CA GLN A 410 -6.31 25.69 35.29
C GLN A 410 -5.19 25.28 34.35
N VAL A 411 -4.72 26.18 33.48
CA VAL A 411 -3.73 25.84 32.45
C VAL A 411 -2.40 26.51 32.77
N LEU A 412 -1.33 25.70 32.78
CA LEU A 412 0.06 26.17 32.74
C LEU A 412 0.60 25.95 31.33
N GLU A 413 1.18 26.98 30.71
CA GLU A 413 1.65 26.92 29.33
C GLU A 413 3.17 26.85 29.23
N ALA A 414 3.67 25.98 28.35
CA ALA A 414 5.05 25.98 27.89
C ALA A 414 5.11 25.83 26.36
N GLY A 415 6.01 26.57 25.72
CA GLY A 415 6.21 26.51 24.27
C GLY A 415 7.24 25.46 23.82
N ASP A 416 7.97 24.86 24.76
CA ASP A 416 9.03 23.90 24.49
C ASP A 416 9.31 23.07 25.76
N GLY A 417 10.07 21.98 25.61
CA GLY A 417 10.37 21.07 26.71
C GLY A 417 11.22 21.68 27.83
N GLU A 418 12.12 22.63 27.52
CA GLU A 418 12.95 23.29 28.54
C GLU A 418 12.10 24.17 29.46
N ARG A 419 11.22 24.99 28.87
CA ARG A 419 10.29 25.83 29.60
C ARG A 419 9.29 25.00 30.39
N ALA A 420 8.84 23.86 29.84
CA ALA A 420 7.98 22.92 30.57
C ALA A 420 8.66 22.38 31.83
N MET A 421 9.94 22.01 31.75
CA MET A 421 10.72 21.56 32.91
C MET A 421 10.92 22.67 33.95
N MET A 422 11.13 23.92 33.51
CA MET A 422 11.20 25.07 34.43
C MET A 422 9.87 25.29 35.15
N THR A 423 8.75 25.30 34.41
CA THR A 423 7.40 25.46 34.98
C THR A 423 7.07 24.33 35.94
N ALA A 424 7.38 23.07 35.59
CA ALA A 424 7.17 21.90 36.44
C ALA A 424 7.98 21.95 37.76
N ASN A 425 9.08 22.70 37.82
CA ASN A 425 9.86 22.91 39.04
C ASN A 425 9.29 24.01 39.94
N GLN A 426 8.56 24.96 39.36
CA GLN A 426 8.05 26.14 40.05
C GLN A 426 6.61 25.94 40.53
N GLU A 427 5.83 25.17 39.78
CA GLU A 427 4.39 25.05 39.97
C GLU A 427 3.95 23.58 39.97
N ALA A 428 3.03 23.23 40.87
CA ALA A 428 2.42 21.91 40.91
C ALA A 428 1.33 21.78 39.82
N PHE A 429 1.24 20.61 39.20
CA PHE A 429 0.23 20.29 38.20
C PHE A 429 -0.21 18.83 38.35
N ASP A 430 -1.41 18.52 37.85
CA ASP A 430 -2.06 17.23 38.02
C ASP A 430 -1.97 16.35 36.77
N VAL A 431 -1.80 16.94 35.58
CA VAL A 431 -1.70 16.23 34.28
C VAL A 431 -0.73 16.95 33.37
N LEU A 432 0.09 16.17 32.65
CA LEU A 432 0.88 16.66 31.52
C LEU A 432 0.12 16.41 30.21
N LEU A 433 -0.12 17.46 29.44
CA LEU A 433 -0.58 17.40 28.06
C LEU A 433 0.54 17.93 27.15
N THR A 434 1.17 17.07 26.36
CA THR A 434 2.35 17.44 25.57
C THR A 434 2.23 17.00 24.12
N ASP A 435 2.66 17.83 23.17
CA ASP A 435 2.93 17.34 21.81
C ASP A 435 4.05 16.30 21.87
N MET A 436 3.96 15.26 21.04
CA MET A 436 5.00 14.24 20.92
C MET A 436 6.26 14.79 20.26
N THR A 437 6.08 15.64 19.25
CA THR A 437 7.16 16.19 18.42
C THR A 437 7.44 17.63 18.81
N LEU A 438 8.22 17.82 19.87
CA LEU A 438 8.68 19.13 20.32
C LEU A 438 10.12 19.40 19.83
N PRO A 439 10.48 20.66 19.55
CA PRO A 439 11.85 21.05 19.28
C PRO A 439 12.72 20.93 20.53
N GLY A 440 13.97 20.48 20.36
CA GLY A 440 14.89 20.25 21.47
C GLY A 440 14.56 18.94 22.19
N ILE A 441 13.96 19.04 23.37
CA ILE A 441 13.52 17.88 24.16
C ILE A 441 12.17 17.42 23.61
N SER A 442 12.09 16.18 23.13
CA SER A 442 10.83 15.62 22.63
C SER A 442 9.80 15.46 23.76
N GLY A 443 8.51 15.44 23.43
CA GLY A 443 7.46 15.22 24.42
C GLY A 443 7.60 13.89 25.17
N GLN A 444 8.17 12.87 24.51
CA GLN A 444 8.43 11.56 25.13
C GLN A 444 9.55 11.63 26.16
N GLU A 445 10.64 12.33 25.84
CA GLU A 445 11.75 12.55 26.77
C GLU A 445 11.31 13.41 27.95
N LEU A 446 10.51 14.45 27.69
CA LEU A 446 9.91 15.30 28.71
C LEU A 446 9.01 14.49 29.65
N ALA A 447 8.09 13.71 29.09
CA ALA A 447 7.21 12.83 29.86
C ALA A 447 8.02 11.85 30.71
N SER A 448 9.01 11.18 30.11
CA SER A 448 9.88 10.23 30.83
C SER A 448 10.62 10.89 31.98
N ALA A 449 11.17 12.10 31.78
CA ALA A 449 11.87 12.86 32.80
C ALA A 449 10.95 13.30 33.95
N LEU A 450 9.71 13.70 33.64
CA LEU A 450 8.72 14.10 34.64
C LEU A 450 8.15 12.90 35.39
N THR A 451 7.82 11.80 34.71
CA THR A 451 7.32 10.57 35.35
C THR A 451 8.39 9.90 36.22
N ALA A 452 9.69 10.03 35.89
CA ALA A 452 10.76 9.59 36.79
C ALA A 452 10.76 10.31 38.15
N ARG A 453 10.25 11.55 38.19
CA ARG A 453 10.13 12.37 39.42
C ARG A 453 8.74 12.25 40.07
N LEU A 454 7.71 12.08 39.25
CA LEU A 454 6.31 11.97 39.61
C LEU A 454 5.75 10.66 39.00
N PRO A 455 5.99 9.50 39.63
CA PRO A 455 5.63 8.20 39.03
C PRO A 455 4.15 8.04 38.71
N THR A 456 3.28 8.77 39.43
CA THR A 456 1.83 8.73 39.28
C THR A 456 1.27 9.85 38.40
N LEU A 457 2.14 10.56 37.66
CA LEU A 457 1.73 11.66 36.79
C LEU A 457 1.02 11.13 35.54
N PRO A 458 -0.26 11.47 35.31
CA PRO A 458 -0.92 11.20 34.06
C PRO A 458 -0.29 12.00 32.92
N VAL A 459 0.01 11.31 31.82
CA VAL A 459 0.57 11.90 30.60
C VAL A 459 -0.37 11.65 29.44
N ILE A 460 -0.71 12.73 28.74
CA ILE A 460 -1.51 12.73 27.52
C ILE A 460 -0.67 13.31 26.39
N PHE A 461 -0.54 12.55 25.32
CA PHE A 461 0.22 12.94 24.14
C PHE A 461 -0.69 13.52 23.06
N MET A 462 -0.42 14.73 22.59
CA MET A 462 -1.00 15.24 21.35
C MET A 462 -0.14 14.75 20.19
N THR A 463 -0.76 14.26 19.12
CA THR A 463 -0.03 13.66 18.01
C THR A 463 -0.70 13.89 16.66
N ALA A 464 0.09 14.08 15.60
CA ALA A 464 -0.43 14.10 14.23
C ALA A 464 -0.68 12.68 13.65
N HIS A 465 -0.25 11.63 14.35
CA HIS A 465 -0.33 10.23 13.94
C HIS A 465 -1.44 9.49 14.68
N GLU A 466 -1.82 8.32 14.18
CA GLU A 466 -2.74 7.46 14.93
C GLU A 466 -2.05 6.95 16.20
N PRO A 467 -2.70 7.04 17.37
CA PRO A 467 -2.17 6.48 18.61
C PRO A 467 -1.74 5.01 18.50
N GLU A 468 -2.51 4.22 17.74
CA GLU A 468 -2.27 2.79 17.53
C GLU A 468 -0.95 2.53 16.78
N ASP A 469 -0.64 3.32 15.75
CA ASP A 469 0.61 3.24 14.99
C ASP A 469 1.83 3.53 15.88
N LEU A 470 1.68 4.50 16.78
CA LEU A 470 2.74 4.89 17.70
C LEU A 470 2.97 3.82 18.77
N ARG A 471 1.91 3.15 19.23
CA ARG A 471 2.03 1.97 20.12
C ARG A 471 2.72 0.81 19.40
N ALA A 472 2.31 0.50 18.18
CA ALA A 472 2.88 -0.59 17.39
C ALA A 472 4.38 -0.39 17.06
N SER A 473 4.81 0.87 16.89
CA SER A 473 6.22 1.24 16.69
C SER A 473 7.02 1.39 17.99
N GLY A 474 6.41 1.16 19.16
CA GLY A 474 7.04 1.33 20.47
C GLY A 474 7.33 2.79 20.85
N ARG A 475 6.81 3.75 20.08
CA ARG A 475 6.99 5.20 20.29
C ARG A 475 5.95 5.78 21.25
N LEU A 476 4.86 5.07 21.54
CA LEU A 476 3.90 5.44 22.58
C LEU A 476 3.86 4.34 23.64
N PRO A 477 4.06 4.65 24.94
CA PRO A 477 3.92 3.65 26.00
C PRO A 477 2.50 3.06 26.02
N GLU A 478 2.36 1.76 26.27
CA GLU A 478 1.06 1.04 26.16
C GLU A 478 -0.05 1.65 27.02
N GLN A 479 0.30 2.22 28.18
CA GLN A 479 -0.63 2.79 29.15
C GLN A 479 -0.86 4.30 28.97
N SER A 480 -0.20 4.94 28.00
CA SER A 480 -0.34 6.38 27.77
C SER A 480 -1.59 6.70 26.95
N VAL A 481 -2.24 7.80 27.32
CA VAL A 481 -3.34 8.39 26.56
C VAL A 481 -2.74 9.21 25.43
N ALA A 482 -3.33 9.12 24.23
CA ALA A 482 -2.93 9.96 23.11
C ALA A 482 -4.16 10.49 22.38
N LEU A 483 -4.07 11.76 21.99
CA LEU A 483 -5.10 12.55 21.34
C LEU A 483 -4.60 12.98 19.97
N LYS A 484 -5.32 12.60 18.92
CA LYS A 484 -4.91 12.85 17.54
C LYS A 484 -5.35 14.24 17.07
N LYS A 485 -4.41 15.04 16.58
CA LYS A 485 -4.63 16.34 15.95
C LYS A 485 -5.21 16.17 14.52
N PRO A 486 -6.17 17.02 14.10
CA PRO A 486 -6.94 17.96 14.92
C PRO A 486 -8.04 17.25 15.72
N PHE A 487 -8.34 17.79 16.90
CA PHE A 487 -9.37 17.30 17.84
C PHE A 487 -10.26 18.47 18.30
N ASP A 488 -11.45 18.15 18.81
CA ASP A 488 -12.38 19.13 19.38
C ASP A 488 -12.31 19.24 20.92
N GLU A 489 -13.07 20.19 21.48
CA GLU A 489 -13.16 20.43 22.93
C GLU A 489 -13.60 19.18 23.70
N SER A 490 -14.55 18.42 23.15
CA SER A 490 -15.13 17.26 23.83
C SER A 490 -14.11 16.11 23.92
N GLU A 491 -13.39 15.84 22.84
CA GLU A 491 -12.33 14.83 22.77
C GLU A 491 -11.19 15.15 23.74
N LEU A 492 -10.79 16.43 23.82
CA LEU A 492 -9.75 16.88 24.76
C LEU A 492 -10.18 16.70 26.23
N VAL A 493 -11.40 17.14 26.57
CA VAL A 493 -11.91 17.05 27.95
C VAL A 493 -12.09 15.60 28.37
N GLU A 494 -12.54 14.74 27.47
CA GLU A 494 -12.64 13.30 27.72
C GLU A 494 -11.27 12.68 27.97
N ALA A 495 -10.25 13.00 27.17
CA ALA A 495 -8.89 12.52 27.37
C ALA A 495 -8.32 12.93 28.74
N ILE A 496 -8.56 14.18 29.17
CA ILE A 496 -8.13 14.69 30.48
C ILE A 496 -8.84 13.96 31.63
N ARG A 497 -10.16 13.79 31.54
CA ARG A 497 -10.93 13.04 32.54
C ARG A 497 -10.48 11.59 32.64
N PHE A 498 -10.20 10.97 31.50
CA PHE A 498 -9.70 9.60 31.44
C PHE A 498 -8.32 9.48 32.10
N GLY A 499 -7.38 10.38 31.77
CA GLY A 499 -6.04 10.41 32.38
C GLY A 499 -6.07 10.65 33.89
N LEU A 500 -7.00 11.47 34.39
CA LEU A 500 -7.13 11.76 35.82
C LEU A 500 -7.78 10.63 36.63
N SER A 501 -8.36 9.62 35.99
CA SER A 501 -9.14 8.58 36.65
C SER A 501 -8.28 7.62 37.50
N PRO A 502 -8.78 7.10 38.65
CA PRO A 502 -7.97 6.37 39.64
C PRO A 502 -7.28 5.08 39.15
N GLY A 503 -7.65 4.55 37.98
CA GLY A 503 -7.03 3.37 37.38
C GLY A 503 -5.85 3.65 36.44
N HIS A 504 -5.53 4.92 36.19
CA HIS A 504 -4.44 5.37 35.31
C HIS A 504 -3.46 6.34 36.03
N ARG A 505 -3.56 6.48 37.35
CA ARG A 505 -2.61 7.20 38.21
C ARG A 505 -1.55 6.26 38.77
#